data_AF-A0A0V0HKN9-F1
#
_entry.id   AF-A0A0V0HKN9-F1
#
_cell.length_a   1.000
_cell.length_b   1.000
_cell.length_c   1.000
_cell.angle_alpha   90.00
_cell.angle_beta   90.00
_cell.angle_gamma   90.00
#
_symmetry.space_group_name_H-M   'P 1'
#
loop_
_entity.id
_entity.type
_entity.pdbx_description
1 polymer ?
#
loop_
_entity_poly.entity_id
_entity_poly.type
_entity_poly.pdbx_seq_one_letter_code
_entity_poly.pdbx_strand_id
1 'polypeptide(L)'
;MFCCFFGLSWVMPFSVRDALESWSSRDVEKAIKSMSMMIPGVIFWCLWTERNKRCFDGISTSRNLLRGRCLVSLFSWSKLTPVNNLELFLDFVSSIA
;
A
#
# COMPACT_ATOMS: atom_id res chain seq x y z
N MET A 1 -4.52 -1.14 11.94
CA MET A 1 -3.18 -0.73 12.44
C MET A 1 -2.09 -0.82 11.36
N PHE A 2 -2.37 -0.36 10.14
CA PHE A 2 -1.42 -0.22 9.01
C PHE A 2 -1.46 1.24 8.52
N CYS A 3 -2.66 1.82 8.43
CA CYS A 3 -2.88 3.24 8.15
C CYS A 3 -2.18 4.21 9.13
N CYS A 4 -1.92 3.78 10.38
CA CYS A 4 -1.22 4.59 11.37
C CYS A 4 0.24 4.89 10.98
N PHE A 5 0.90 4.02 10.20
CA PHE A 5 2.26 4.30 9.68
C PHE A 5 2.28 5.51 8.75
N PHE A 6 1.16 5.82 8.10
CA PHE A 6 1.00 6.96 7.23
C PHE A 6 0.38 8.17 7.96
N GLY A 7 0.27 8.12 9.30
CA GLY A 7 -0.39 9.17 10.08
C GLY A 7 -1.87 9.35 9.75
N LEU A 8 -2.56 8.32 9.26
CA LEU A 8 -3.98 8.37 8.90
C LEU A 8 -4.85 7.82 10.04
N SER A 9 -5.70 8.67 10.61
CA SER A 9 -6.85 8.25 11.41
C SER A 9 -7.93 7.76 10.44
N TRP A 10 -8.03 6.45 10.25
CA TRP A 10 -8.99 5.87 9.31
C TRP A 10 -10.38 5.84 9.96
N VAL A 11 -11.31 6.64 9.44
CA VAL A 11 -12.76 6.55 9.69
C VAL A 11 -13.37 5.78 8.53
N MET A 12 -14.40 4.95 8.77
CA MET A 12 -15.02 4.15 7.70
C MET A 12 -15.65 5.09 6.65
N PRO A 13 -15.15 5.14 5.40
CA PRO A 13 -15.74 5.98 4.36
C PRO A 13 -17.06 5.38 3.86
N PHE A 14 -18.02 6.23 3.49
CA PHE A 14 -19.33 5.79 2.99
C PHE A 14 -19.24 5.08 1.64
N SER A 15 -18.24 5.42 0.82
CA SER A 15 -17.94 4.78 -0.45
C SER A 15 -16.43 4.62 -0.70
N VAL A 16 -16.07 3.79 -1.69
CA VAL A 16 -14.68 3.68 -2.17
C VAL A 16 -14.14 5.03 -2.67
N ARG A 17 -15.01 5.86 -3.25
CA ARG A 17 -14.65 7.21 -3.68
C ARG A 17 -14.27 8.09 -2.48
N ASP A 18 -15.07 8.09 -1.41
CA ASP A 18 -14.77 8.87 -0.21
C ASP A 18 -13.46 8.41 0.46
N ALA A 19 -13.17 7.10 0.37
CA ALA A 19 -11.90 6.53 0.82
C ALA A 19 -10.69 7.08 0.03
N LEU A 20 -10.83 7.24 -1.28
CA LEU A 20 -9.76 7.75 -2.16
C LEU A 20 -9.59 9.26 -2.01
N GLU A 21 -10.68 10.01 -1.95
CA GLU A 21 -10.66 11.47 -1.82
C GLU A 21 -10.05 11.91 -0.49
N SER A 22 -10.38 11.23 0.61
CA SER A 22 -9.77 11.48 1.92
C SER A 22 -8.26 11.20 1.97
N TRP A 23 -7.73 10.43 1.01
CA TRP A 23 -6.29 10.18 0.87
C TRP A 23 -5.57 11.26 0.06
N SER A 24 -6.28 11.90 -0.88
CA SER A 24 -5.74 12.90 -1.81
C SER A 24 -5.52 14.30 -1.20
N SER A 25 -6.07 14.56 -0.02
CA SER A 25 -6.10 15.86 0.65
C SER A 25 -4.80 16.24 1.39
N ARG A 26 -3.72 15.47 1.23
CA ARG A 26 -2.42 15.84 1.81
C ARG A 26 -1.63 16.71 0.84
N ASP A 27 -1.21 17.88 1.31
CA ASP A 27 -0.17 18.68 0.67
C ASP A 27 1.16 17.95 0.82
N VAL A 28 1.44 17.06 -0.14
CA VAL A 28 2.72 16.37 -0.26
C VAL A 28 3.36 16.74 -1.59
N GLU A 29 4.69 16.81 -1.59
CA GLU A 29 5.50 17.12 -2.76
C GLU A 29 5.10 16.23 -3.97
N LYS A 30 5.17 16.77 -5.18
CA LYS A 30 4.52 16.20 -6.38
C LYS A 30 4.88 14.73 -6.65
N ALA A 31 6.11 14.31 -6.34
CA ALA A 31 6.57 12.93 -6.46
C ALA A 31 5.93 12.01 -5.40
N ILE A 32 5.84 12.48 -4.16
CA ILE A 32 5.20 11.76 -3.05
C ILE A 32 3.68 11.71 -3.26
N LYS A 33 3.09 12.75 -3.87
CA LYS A 33 1.67 12.78 -4.23
C LYS A 33 1.28 11.69 -5.24
N SER A 34 2.14 11.37 -6.20
CA SER A 34 1.88 10.26 -7.12
C SER A 34 1.91 8.91 -6.41
N MET A 35 2.91 8.68 -5.54
CA MET A 35 3.01 7.45 -4.76
C MET A 35 1.89 7.33 -3.73
N SER A 36 1.52 8.42 -3.08
CA SER A 36 0.47 8.42 -2.06
C SER A 36 -0.88 7.99 -2.64
N MET A 37 -1.19 8.38 -3.87
CA MET A 37 -2.40 7.94 -4.58
C MET A 37 -2.39 6.44 -4.93
N MET A 38 -1.22 5.81 -5.03
CA MET A 38 -1.11 4.36 -5.28
C MET A 38 -1.34 3.51 -4.02
N ILE A 39 -1.08 4.06 -2.84
CA ILE A 39 -1.14 3.30 -1.57
C ILE A 39 -2.50 2.64 -1.36
N PRO A 40 -3.65 3.33 -1.50
CA PRO A 40 -4.96 2.68 -1.36
C PRO A 40 -5.14 1.52 -2.33
N GLY A 41 -4.78 1.71 -3.60
CA GLY A 41 -4.88 0.67 -4.63
C GLY A 41 -4.06 -0.57 -4.29
N VAL A 42 -2.83 -0.38 -3.80
CA VAL A 42 -1.96 -1.48 -3.37
C VAL A 42 -2.53 -2.21 -2.15
N ILE A 43 -3.05 -1.48 -1.16
CA ILE A 43 -3.69 -2.09 0.02
C ILE A 43 -4.88 -2.95 -0.42
N PHE A 44 -5.79 -2.39 -1.24
CA PHE A 44 -6.95 -3.12 -1.74
C PHE A 44 -6.53 -4.37 -2.54
N TRP A 45 -5.53 -4.25 -3.41
CA TRP A 45 -5.02 -5.36 -4.20
C TRP A 45 -4.43 -6.48 -3.33
N CYS A 46 -3.60 -6.14 -2.35
CA CYS A 46 -3.00 -7.12 -1.44
C CYS A 46 -4.05 -7.81 -0.56
N LEU A 47 -5.04 -7.05 -0.06
CA LEU A 47 -6.14 -7.62 0.73
C LEU A 47 -7.05 -8.52 -0.09
N TRP A 48 -7.39 -8.12 -1.31
CA TRP A 48 -8.17 -8.94 -2.24
C TRP A 48 -7.44 -10.26 -2.55
N THR A 49 -6.13 -10.18 -2.84
CA THR A 49 -5.30 -11.36 -3.09
C THR A 49 -5.25 -12.29 -1.87
N GLU A 50 -5.06 -11.74 -0.67
CA GLU A 50 -5.07 -12.52 0.58
C GLU A 50 -6.42 -13.19 0.84
N ARG A 51 -7.53 -12.47 0.62
CA ARG A 51 -8.88 -13.02 0.77
C ARG A 51 -9.11 -14.19 -0.17
N ASN A 52 -8.70 -14.04 -1.44
CA ASN A 52 -8.84 -15.10 -2.44
C ASN A 52 -7.99 -16.32 -2.09
N LYS A 53 -6.72 -16.14 -1.69
CA LYS A 53 -5.87 -17.26 -1.26
C LYS A 53 -6.46 -18.03 -0.08
N ARG A 54 -7.09 -17.34 0.88
CA ARG A 54 -7.78 -18.00 1.99
C ARG A 54 -9.01 -18.78 1.54
N CYS A 55 -9.83 -18.19 0.67
CA CYS A 55 -11.08 -18.80 0.23
C CYS A 55 -10.88 -19.96 -0.74
N PHE A 56 -9.92 -19.84 -1.67
CA PHE A 56 -9.73 -20.82 -2.74
C PHE A 56 -8.62 -21.83 -2.44
N ASP A 57 -7.56 -21.41 -1.77
CA ASP A 57 -6.39 -22.26 -1.51
C ASP A 57 -6.28 -22.71 -0.04
N GLY A 58 -7.10 -22.15 0.86
CA GLY A 58 -7.01 -22.40 2.31
C GLY A 58 -5.73 -21.83 2.95
N ILE A 59 -4.97 -20.98 2.24
CA ILE A 59 -3.68 -20.46 2.69
C ILE A 59 -3.89 -19.12 3.40
N SER A 60 -3.36 -19.00 4.62
CA SER A 60 -3.32 -17.72 5.35
C SER A 60 -1.89 -17.17 5.44
N THR A 61 -1.74 -15.88 5.13
CA THR A 61 -0.48 -15.15 5.24
C THR A 61 -0.42 -14.43 6.59
N SER A 62 0.75 -14.44 7.25
CA SER A 62 0.95 -13.66 8.47
C SER A 62 0.80 -12.16 8.19
N ARG A 63 0.41 -11.39 9.22
CA ARG A 63 0.24 -9.93 9.10
C ARG A 63 1.53 -9.24 8.65
N ASN A 64 2.69 -9.68 9.13
CA ASN A 64 3.98 -9.09 8.76
C ASN A 64 4.33 -9.35 7.29
N LEU A 65 4.08 -10.57 6.80
CA LEU A 65 4.32 -10.89 5.41
C LEU A 65 3.34 -10.15 4.48
N LEU A 66 2.09 -9.96 4.90
CA LEU A 66 1.13 -9.13 4.17
C LEU A 66 1.60 -7.66 4.08
N ARG A 67 2.13 -7.10 5.18
CA ARG A 67 2.73 -5.76 5.19
C ARG A 67 3.91 -5.67 4.21
N GLY A 68 4.80 -6.66 4.22
CA GLY A 68 5.92 -6.74 3.28
C GLY A 68 5.45 -6.80 1.83
N ARG A 69 4.41 -7.58 1.53
CA ARG A 69 3.80 -7.64 0.19
C ARG A 69 3.26 -6.28 -0.25
N CYS A 70 2.61 -5.51 0.64
CA CYS A 70 2.18 -4.15 0.30
C CYS A 70 3.35 -3.26 -0.09
N LEU A 71 4.47 -3.29 0.66
CA LEU A 71 5.65 -2.48 0.33
C LEU A 71 6.29 -2.88 -1.01
N VAL A 72 6.44 -4.19 -1.25
CA VAL A 72 6.97 -4.72 -2.51
C VAL A 72 6.08 -4.35 -3.70
N SER A 73 4.75 -4.48 -3.54
CA SER A 73 3.79 -4.10 -4.58
C SER A 73 3.80 -2.58 -4.84
N LEU A 74 3.90 -1.76 -3.79
CA LEU A 74 3.98 -0.30 -3.91
C LEU A 74 5.26 0.13 -4.64
N PHE A 75 6.41 -0.46 -4.29
CA PHE A 75 7.66 -0.25 -5.04
C PHE A 75 7.46 -0.62 -6.51
N SER A 76 6.93 -1.82 -6.76
CA SER A 76 6.82 -2.34 -8.12
C SER A 76 5.88 -1.52 -8.99
N TRP A 77 4.78 -1.03 -8.42
CA TRP A 77 3.81 -0.18 -9.12
C TRP A 77 4.36 1.24 -9.36
N SER A 78 5.10 1.79 -8.40
CA SER A 78 5.68 3.13 -8.53
C SER A 78 6.85 3.18 -9.53
N LYS A 79 7.65 2.13 -9.61
CA LYS A 79 8.83 2.04 -10.49
C LYS A 79 8.59 1.25 -11.77
N LEU A 80 7.41 0.64 -11.92
CA LEU A 80 7.04 -0.23 -13.04
C LEU A 80 8.05 -1.36 -13.29
N THR A 81 8.65 -1.88 -12.22
CA THR A 81 9.70 -2.91 -12.27
C THR A 81 9.63 -3.77 -11.00
N PRO A 82 9.96 -5.08 -11.05
CA PRO A 82 10.10 -5.87 -9.83
C PRO A 82 11.24 -5.33 -8.94
N VAL A 83 11.23 -5.72 -7.67
CA VAL A 83 12.37 -5.51 -6.77
C VAL A 83 13.56 -6.33 -7.28
N ASN A 84 14.52 -5.65 -7.89
CA ASN A 84 15.74 -6.23 -8.46
C ASN A 84 17.02 -5.76 -7.75
N ASN A 85 16.93 -4.68 -6.98
CA ASN A 85 18.02 -4.11 -6.20
C ASN A 85 17.50 -3.78 -4.80
N LEU A 86 18.18 -4.34 -3.78
CA LEU A 86 17.80 -4.18 -2.37
C LEU A 86 18.02 -2.75 -1.87
N GLU A 87 19.11 -2.09 -2.25
CA GLU A 87 19.40 -0.71 -1.84
C GLU A 87 18.32 0.24 -2.34
N LEU A 88 17.95 0.15 -3.62
CA LEU A 88 16.86 0.96 -4.19
C LEU A 88 15.52 0.73 -3.49
N PHE A 89 15.26 -0.50 -3.07
CA PHE A 89 14.05 -0.83 -2.31
C PHE A 89 14.09 -0.25 -0.89
N LEU A 90 15.23 -0.32 -0.20
CA LEU A 90 15.39 0.23 1.15
C LEU A 90 15.34 1.76 1.15
N ASP A 91 15.97 2.41 0.17
CA ASP A 91 15.89 3.86 -0.03
C ASP A 91 14.44 4.30 -0.27
N PHE A 92 13.72 3.55 -1.10
CA PHE A 92 12.30 3.79 -1.35
C PHE A 92 11.45 3.66 -0.07
N VAL A 93 11.63 2.59 0.70
CA VAL A 93 10.88 2.40 1.95
C VAL A 93 11.19 3.53 2.94
N SER A 94 12.46 3.95 3.02
CA SER A 94 12.88 5.08 3.85
C SER A 94 12.26 6.41 3.41
N SER A 95 12.03 6.61 2.11
CA SER A 95 11.40 7.83 1.58
C SER A 95 9.90 7.97 1.90
N ILE A 96 9.26 6.89 2.35
CA ILE A 96 7.83 6.82 2.65
C ILE A 96 7.56 6.89 4.17
N ALA A 97 8.58 6.61 4.98
CA ALA A 97 8.54 6.66 6.44
C ALA A 97 8.70 8.10 6.96
#